data_AF-A0AAP2DWA5-F1
#
_entry.id   AF-A0AAP2DWA5-F1
#
_cell.length_a   1.000
_cell.length_b   1.000
_cell.length_c   1.000
_cell.angle_alpha   90.00
_cell.angle_beta   90.00
_cell.angle_gamma   90.00
#
_symmetry.space_group_name_H-M   'P 1'
#
loop_
_entity.id
_entity.type
_entity.pdbx_description
1 polymer ?
#
loop_
_entity_poly.entity_id
_entity_poly.type
_entity_poly.pdbx_seq_one_letter_code
_entity_poly.pdbx_strand_id
1 'polypeptide(L)'
;MKFLSLFFLGIVLAAAGNVAAQTTSPNRTNLSYPFELNPHELGTIVDYSIRARVVGNQAFEYTIQMDDDPDMKETFLVRPNNLSSFVAKAREKFSALLVKGKVPKASELKKVVQPDSGQHKRDTTSTEKDSTATEKDSTITSAPRKTYEELMAEFDKINLESIFLFFQGAEIMIGSFDYRPKAGEIFFGNDVVVSKWTKKWDKVITDTVNRYDIMNVEIEFDEGYIENVKVDVAYGNIVLKFENAYPIGFASKRDYRIIEGVSLYATEDKDRYYMGLRDVITRYEQKHEVGRRDYSPANQVITLDFKTDPRRQIELSKESTSKLFELKTFSDFVGFDKDKPNGLIQFEVDKRLNLNSRRNGRFKKSQYSYGAFQFLLPSIVVSKIEDNNKFLILNYKDQFTNNAYDPIKFTSTLELKRFENFSVGADINWFIIDVPPMKSSLCVNGGFRYGRVSVRDSLRVFSNNAVETTDFVNEYGVNTYTVTPFKAVWEVRTDERYTFSLGGGLNFYFLRDNSFSQVANIPTFAETPDDGGDSKILYKHVLMQLSLKPQTEGTGKLFFRYQYNWQHGFWRTGFHQIQVGYSVPLMKQLKTNQN
;
A
#
# COMPACT_ATOMS: atom_id res chain seq x y z
N MET A 1 -15.70 -13.66 2.08
CA MET A 1 -14.28 -13.77 1.70
C MET A 1 -13.91 -15.02 0.89
N LYS A 2 -14.55 -16.21 1.05
CA LYS A 2 -14.34 -17.36 0.13
C LYS A 2 -14.58 -17.04 -1.36
N PHE A 3 -15.53 -16.15 -1.64
CA PHE A 3 -15.75 -15.60 -2.97
C PHE A 3 -14.58 -14.74 -3.46
N LEU A 4 -13.90 -14.02 -2.55
CA LEU A 4 -12.75 -13.16 -2.86
C LEU A 4 -11.50 -14.00 -3.14
N SER A 5 -11.23 -15.05 -2.36
CA SER A 5 -10.11 -15.98 -2.61
C SER A 5 -10.32 -16.81 -3.89
N LEU A 6 -11.56 -17.24 -4.18
CA LEU A 6 -11.90 -17.90 -5.46
C LEU A 6 -11.87 -16.92 -6.65
N PHE A 7 -12.24 -15.65 -6.44
CA PHE A 7 -12.14 -14.58 -7.44
C PHE A 7 -10.67 -14.26 -7.76
N PHE A 8 -9.80 -14.15 -6.75
CA PHE A 8 -8.37 -13.93 -6.95
C PHE A 8 -7.66 -15.15 -7.56
N LEU A 9 -8.00 -16.37 -7.16
CA LEU A 9 -7.49 -17.58 -7.81
C LEU A 9 -7.97 -17.68 -9.27
N GLY A 10 -9.22 -17.30 -9.54
CA GLY A 10 -9.78 -17.20 -10.89
C GLY A 10 -9.06 -16.16 -11.75
N ILE A 11 -8.67 -15.01 -11.19
CA ILE A 11 -7.88 -13.98 -11.87
C ILE A 11 -6.45 -14.48 -12.15
N VAL A 12 -5.81 -15.14 -11.19
CA VAL A 12 -4.46 -15.74 -11.32
C VAL A 12 -4.43 -16.76 -12.45
N LEU A 13 -5.46 -17.61 -12.54
CA LEU A 13 -5.52 -18.67 -13.54
C LEU A 13 -5.98 -18.18 -14.92
N ALA A 14 -6.88 -17.20 -14.99
CA ALA A 14 -7.27 -16.55 -16.23
C ALA A 14 -6.11 -15.72 -16.83
N ALA A 15 -5.27 -15.11 -15.99
CA ALA A 15 -4.07 -14.41 -16.42
C ALA A 15 -3.00 -15.39 -16.93
N ALA A 16 -2.76 -16.52 -16.24
CA ALA A 16 -1.85 -17.57 -16.69
C ALA A 16 -2.28 -18.20 -18.03
N GLY A 17 -3.59 -18.41 -18.23
CA GLY A 17 -4.14 -18.89 -19.51
C GLY A 17 -3.94 -17.90 -20.68
N ASN A 18 -4.08 -16.59 -20.43
CA ASN A 18 -3.91 -15.56 -21.45
C ASN A 18 -2.44 -15.31 -21.83
N VAL A 19 -1.51 -15.39 -20.88
CA VAL A 19 -0.07 -15.20 -21.15
C VAL A 19 0.53 -16.39 -21.92
N ALA A 20 0.09 -17.62 -21.60
CA ALA A 20 0.50 -18.81 -22.35
C ALA A 20 -0.11 -18.85 -23.77
N ALA A 21 -1.34 -18.34 -23.96
CA ALA A 21 -1.96 -18.25 -25.28
C ALA A 21 -1.30 -17.20 -26.20
N GLN A 22 -0.64 -16.18 -25.62
CA GLN A 22 0.07 -15.12 -26.35
C GLN A 22 1.54 -15.46 -26.66
N THR A 23 2.08 -16.54 -26.10
CA THR A 23 3.47 -16.98 -26.30
C THR A 23 3.56 -18.21 -27.18
N THR A 24 3.09 -18.11 -28.42
CA THR A 24 3.31 -19.13 -29.46
C THR A 24 4.71 -19.00 -30.06
N SER A 25 5.73 -19.50 -29.34
CA SER A 25 7.05 -19.80 -29.89
C SER A 25 7.41 -21.26 -29.58
N PRO A 26 7.83 -22.09 -30.57
CA PRO A 26 7.95 -23.53 -30.42
C PRO A 26 9.25 -24.00 -29.73
N ASN A 27 9.98 -23.10 -29.05
CA ASN A 27 11.23 -23.48 -28.41
C ASN A 27 11.01 -24.00 -26.99
N ARG A 28 11.42 -25.27 -26.79
CA ARG A 28 11.41 -26.01 -25.52
C ARG A 28 12.21 -25.26 -24.45
N THR A 29 11.55 -24.61 -23.51
CA THR A 29 12.15 -24.17 -22.24
C THR A 29 11.79 -25.17 -21.15
N ASN A 30 12.81 -25.85 -20.62
CA ASN A 30 12.68 -26.62 -19.38
C ASN A 30 12.96 -25.64 -18.23
N LEU A 31 11.94 -25.36 -17.42
CA LEU A 31 12.08 -24.60 -16.18
C LEU A 31 12.07 -25.60 -15.00
N SER A 32 13.10 -25.57 -14.17
CA SER A 32 13.22 -26.38 -12.95
C SER A 32 13.48 -25.43 -11.80
N TYR A 33 12.70 -25.53 -10.72
CA TYR A 33 12.83 -24.71 -9.53
C TYR A 33 12.86 -25.62 -8.29
N PRO A 34 13.89 -25.53 -7.43
CA PRO A 34 13.85 -26.16 -6.11
C PRO A 34 12.96 -25.33 -5.18
N PHE A 35 12.17 -26.00 -4.35
CA PHE A 35 11.38 -25.39 -3.27
C PHE A 35 11.82 -25.99 -1.95
N GLU A 36 12.07 -25.15 -0.95
CA GLU A 36 12.42 -25.55 0.41
C GLU A 36 11.33 -25.04 1.35
N LEU A 37 10.67 -25.94 2.11
CA LEU A 37 9.63 -25.60 3.09
C LEU A 37 10.19 -25.84 4.50
N ASN A 38 10.12 -24.83 5.37
CA ASN A 38 10.64 -24.91 6.73
C ASN A 38 9.57 -25.47 7.70
N PRO A 39 9.82 -26.57 8.45
CA PRO A 39 8.75 -27.28 9.16
C PRO A 39 8.70 -26.96 10.67
N HIS A 40 7.48 -26.74 11.17
CA HIS A 40 7.13 -27.22 12.51
C HIS A 40 6.08 -28.33 12.37
N GLU A 41 6.41 -29.48 12.97
CA GLU A 41 5.62 -30.71 13.12
C GLU A 41 5.56 -31.65 11.90
N LEU A 42 6.64 -32.45 11.73
CA LEU A 42 6.67 -33.88 11.38
C LEU A 42 8.10 -34.21 10.89
N GLY A 43 8.86 -34.97 11.67
CA GLY A 43 10.32 -35.12 11.55
C GLY A 43 10.85 -35.95 10.37
N THR A 44 10.57 -35.54 9.13
CA THR A 44 11.31 -35.99 7.94
C THR A 44 11.22 -34.92 6.86
N ILE A 45 12.36 -34.35 6.46
CA ILE A 45 12.48 -33.47 5.28
C ILE A 45 12.38 -34.38 4.06
N VAL A 46 11.49 -34.05 3.13
CA VAL A 46 11.44 -34.68 1.81
C VAL A 46 11.44 -33.57 0.80
N ASP A 47 12.57 -33.40 0.11
CA ASP A 47 12.70 -32.41 -0.94
C ASP A 47 12.03 -32.93 -2.22
N TYR A 48 11.33 -32.04 -2.93
CA TYR A 48 10.69 -32.38 -4.19
C TYR A 48 10.76 -31.22 -5.19
N SER A 49 10.87 -31.58 -6.45
CA SER A 49 10.83 -30.65 -7.58
C SER A 49 9.55 -30.83 -8.40
N ILE A 50 8.93 -29.71 -8.76
CA ILE A 50 7.77 -29.68 -9.68
C ILE A 50 8.21 -29.05 -11.00
N ARG A 51 8.05 -29.79 -12.10
CA ARG A 51 8.29 -29.30 -13.46
C ARG A 51 7.00 -29.24 -14.24
N ALA A 52 6.71 -28.11 -14.87
CA ALA A 52 5.57 -27.96 -15.77
C ALA A 52 6.08 -27.83 -17.22
N ARG A 53 5.44 -28.56 -18.14
CA ARG A 53 5.72 -28.51 -19.57
C ARG A 53 4.43 -28.37 -20.36
N VAL A 54 4.42 -27.52 -21.37
CA VAL A 54 3.29 -27.44 -22.32
C VAL A 54 3.34 -28.65 -23.26
N VAL A 55 2.23 -29.39 -23.34
CA VAL A 55 2.08 -30.56 -24.22
C VAL A 55 0.89 -30.33 -25.15
N GLY A 56 1.19 -30.00 -26.41
CA GLY A 56 0.19 -29.62 -27.41
C GLY A 56 -0.44 -28.24 -27.14
N ASN A 57 -1.54 -27.93 -27.83
CA ASN A 57 -2.08 -26.56 -27.84
C ASN A 57 -2.88 -26.18 -26.59
N GLN A 58 -3.23 -27.12 -25.71
CA GLN A 58 -4.15 -26.87 -24.59
C GLN A 58 -3.96 -27.84 -23.41
N ALA A 59 -2.75 -28.35 -23.16
CA ALA A 59 -2.51 -29.16 -21.97
C ALA A 59 -1.16 -28.85 -21.35
N PHE A 60 -1.12 -28.95 -20.02
CA PHE A 60 0.08 -28.84 -19.21
C PHE A 60 0.39 -30.21 -18.61
N GLU A 61 1.61 -30.68 -18.82
CA GLU A 61 2.17 -31.85 -18.16
C GLU A 61 2.94 -31.38 -16.92
N TYR A 62 2.52 -31.83 -15.75
CA TYR A 62 3.23 -31.59 -14.49
C TYR A 62 3.94 -32.86 -14.09
N THR A 63 5.20 -32.73 -13.71
CA THR A 63 6.02 -33.79 -13.14
C THR A 63 6.37 -33.40 -11.71
N ILE A 64 6.04 -34.25 -10.75
CA ILE A 64 6.50 -34.15 -9.37
C ILE A 64 7.53 -35.25 -9.18
N GLN A 65 8.71 -34.91 -8.68
CA GLN A 65 9.80 -35.85 -8.44
C GLN A 65 10.36 -35.58 -7.04
N MET A 66 10.56 -36.64 -6.24
CA MET A 66 11.32 -36.52 -5.00
C MET A 66 12.79 -36.33 -5.34
N ASP A 67 13.43 -35.35 -4.72
CA ASP A 67 14.83 -35.03 -5.03
C ASP A 67 15.78 -36.13 -4.50
N ASP A 68 15.39 -36.81 -3.42
CA ASP A 68 16.16 -37.91 -2.80
C ASP A 68 15.90 -39.29 -3.43
N ASP A 69 14.81 -39.45 -4.19
CA ASP A 69 14.48 -40.70 -4.90
C ASP A 69 13.96 -40.34 -6.31
N PRO A 70 14.85 -40.22 -7.31
CA PRO A 70 14.48 -39.81 -8.65
C PRO A 70 13.57 -40.79 -9.38
N ASP A 71 13.47 -42.05 -8.91
CA ASP A 71 12.55 -43.04 -9.43
C ASP A 71 11.12 -42.84 -8.88
N MET A 72 10.96 -42.08 -7.78
CA MET A 72 9.66 -41.57 -7.32
C MET A 72 9.25 -40.31 -8.08
N LYS A 73 8.83 -40.54 -9.32
CA LYS A 73 8.30 -39.52 -10.21
C LYS A 73 6.86 -39.83 -10.63
N GLU A 74 5.98 -38.84 -10.50
CA GLU A 74 4.61 -38.89 -11.03
C GLU A 74 4.41 -37.76 -12.04
N THR A 75 3.91 -38.11 -13.23
CA THR A 75 3.61 -37.15 -14.29
C THR A 75 2.12 -37.19 -14.62
N PHE A 76 1.49 -36.03 -14.74
CA PHE A 76 0.07 -35.94 -15.08
C PHE A 76 -0.25 -34.76 -15.98
N LEU A 77 -1.24 -34.97 -16.85
CA LEU A 77 -1.65 -34.03 -17.89
C LEU A 77 -2.94 -33.31 -17.48
N VAL A 78 -2.96 -31.98 -17.58
CA VAL A 78 -4.07 -31.12 -17.15
C VAL A 78 -4.54 -30.28 -18.32
N ARG A 79 -5.85 -30.31 -18.59
CA ARG A 79 -6.51 -29.43 -19.56
C ARG A 79 -7.14 -28.23 -18.84
N PRO A 80 -7.09 -27.00 -19.38
CA PRO A 80 -7.49 -25.76 -18.70
C PRO A 80 -8.92 -25.73 -18.14
N ASN A 81 -9.83 -26.53 -18.70
CA ASN A 81 -11.27 -26.39 -18.44
C ASN A 81 -11.77 -27.12 -17.19
N ASN A 82 -10.90 -27.65 -16.32
CA ASN A 82 -11.33 -28.49 -15.21
C ASN A 82 -10.47 -28.35 -13.95
N LEU A 83 -10.40 -27.13 -13.40
CA LEU A 83 -9.58 -26.78 -12.23
C LEU A 83 -9.96 -27.55 -10.95
N SER A 84 -11.24 -27.86 -10.74
CA SER A 84 -11.68 -28.67 -9.59
C SER A 84 -11.16 -30.10 -9.68
N SER A 85 -11.12 -30.68 -10.89
CA SER A 85 -10.50 -31.99 -11.13
C SER A 85 -8.98 -31.97 -10.91
N PHE A 86 -8.32 -30.86 -11.20
CA PHE A 86 -6.88 -30.68 -10.97
C PHE A 86 -6.52 -30.78 -9.48
N VAL A 87 -7.21 -30.00 -8.63
CA VAL A 87 -6.93 -30.00 -7.19
C VAL A 87 -7.21 -31.36 -6.56
N ALA A 88 -8.29 -32.03 -6.97
CA ALA A 88 -8.62 -33.36 -6.49
C ALA A 88 -7.55 -34.40 -6.88
N LYS A 89 -7.09 -34.37 -8.13
CA LYS A 89 -6.14 -35.36 -8.66
C LYS A 89 -4.71 -35.13 -8.16
N ALA A 90 -4.29 -33.87 -8.00
CA ALA A 90 -3.00 -33.54 -7.38
C ALA A 90 -2.95 -34.02 -5.92
N ARG A 91 -4.04 -33.82 -5.16
CA ARG A 91 -4.15 -34.30 -3.77
C ARG A 91 -4.11 -35.82 -3.68
N GLU A 92 -4.83 -36.51 -4.56
CA GLU A 92 -4.83 -37.98 -4.63
C GLU A 92 -3.42 -38.53 -4.92
N LYS A 93 -2.71 -37.95 -5.91
CA LYS A 93 -1.38 -38.40 -6.32
C LYS A 93 -0.29 -38.08 -5.30
N PHE A 94 -0.37 -36.92 -4.65
CA PHE A 94 0.54 -36.56 -3.57
C PHE A 94 0.34 -37.49 -2.35
N SER A 95 -0.91 -37.84 -2.04
CA SER A 95 -1.21 -38.83 -0.98
C SER A 95 -0.67 -40.22 -1.33
N ALA A 96 -0.74 -40.63 -2.60
CA ALA A 96 -0.17 -41.90 -3.05
C ALA A 96 1.38 -41.94 -2.99
N LEU A 97 2.05 -40.81 -3.23
CA LEU A 97 3.51 -40.68 -3.07
C LEU A 97 3.92 -40.79 -1.60
N LEU A 98 3.20 -40.11 -0.70
CA LEU A 98 3.44 -40.19 0.75
C LEU A 98 3.20 -41.59 1.34
N VAL A 99 2.29 -42.38 0.75
CA VAL A 99 2.04 -43.77 1.17
C VAL A 99 3.12 -44.73 0.65
N LYS A 100 3.73 -44.43 -0.50
CA LYS A 100 4.83 -45.23 -1.08
C LYS A 100 6.17 -44.97 -0.38
N GLY A 101 6.41 -43.75 0.10
CA GLY A 101 7.48 -43.46 1.04
C GLY A 101 7.14 -44.09 2.39
N LYS A 102 7.89 -45.12 2.82
CA LYS A 102 7.61 -45.89 4.04
C LYS A 102 7.47 -44.98 5.28
N VAL A 103 6.24 -44.68 5.69
CA VAL A 103 5.93 -44.15 7.02
C VAL A 103 5.91 -45.34 7.99
N PRO A 104 6.68 -45.34 9.09
CA PRO A 104 6.61 -46.43 10.07
C PRO A 104 5.22 -46.47 10.71
N LYS A 105 4.68 -47.68 10.91
CA LYS A 105 3.39 -47.87 11.58
C LYS A 105 3.49 -47.35 13.01
N ALA A 106 2.49 -46.56 13.43
CA ALA A 106 2.34 -46.02 14.78
C ALA A 106 2.29 -47.08 15.91
N SER A 107 2.30 -48.37 15.58
CA SER A 107 2.38 -49.49 16.53
C SER A 107 3.77 -49.78 17.09
N GLU A 108 4.84 -49.13 16.60
CA GLU A 108 6.23 -49.38 17.06
C GLU A 108 6.78 -48.33 18.04
N LEU A 109 6.00 -47.30 18.38
CA LEU A 109 6.38 -46.25 19.35
C LEU A 109 5.63 -46.40 20.68
N LYS A 110 5.78 -47.53 21.37
CA LYS A 110 5.57 -47.60 22.83
C LYS A 110 6.46 -48.65 23.48
N LYS A 111 7.54 -48.21 24.13
CA LYS A 111 8.20 -48.94 25.21
C LYS A 111 8.91 -47.96 26.17
N VAL A 112 8.62 -48.13 27.48
CA VAL A 112 9.28 -47.58 28.69
C VAL A 112 9.01 -46.07 28.91
N VAL A 113 8.44 -45.57 30.01
CA VAL A 113 8.71 -45.78 31.44
C VAL A 113 7.43 -45.55 32.28
N GLN A 114 7.14 -46.47 33.21
CA GLN A 114 6.17 -46.28 34.32
C GLN A 114 6.76 -45.38 35.40
N PRO A 115 5.89 -44.74 36.21
CA PRO A 115 5.95 -45.11 37.63
C PRO A 115 4.60 -45.47 38.23
N ASP A 116 4.67 -46.43 39.13
CA ASP A 116 3.66 -46.86 40.09
C ASP A 116 3.10 -45.70 40.93
N SER A 117 1.78 -45.70 41.15
CA SER A 117 1.23 -45.64 42.50
C SER A 117 -0.29 -45.84 42.50
N GLY A 118 -0.76 -46.74 43.37
CA GLY A 118 -1.93 -46.44 44.22
C GLY A 118 -3.28 -46.96 43.74
N GLN A 119 -3.61 -48.17 44.17
CA GLN A 119 -4.94 -48.76 44.15
C GLN A 119 -5.95 -47.95 44.98
N HIS A 120 -7.18 -47.80 44.47
CA HIS A 120 -8.38 -48.00 45.28
C HIS A 120 -9.55 -48.49 44.43
N LYS A 121 -9.98 -49.73 44.73
CA LYS A 121 -11.22 -50.36 44.25
C LYS A 121 -12.45 -49.75 44.93
N ARG A 122 -13.52 -49.55 44.18
CA ARG A 122 -14.90 -49.80 44.63
C ARG A 122 -15.77 -50.23 43.45
N ASP A 123 -16.22 -51.47 43.54
CA ASP A 123 -17.29 -52.05 42.73
C ASP A 123 -18.64 -51.48 43.16
N THR A 124 -19.55 -51.24 42.20
CA THR A 124 -20.97 -51.58 42.36
C THR A 124 -21.61 -51.77 40.99
N THR A 125 -22.44 -52.80 40.93
CA THR A 125 -23.01 -53.52 39.80
C THR A 125 -24.36 -52.96 39.34
N SER A 126 -24.60 -53.09 38.02
CA SER A 126 -25.83 -53.48 37.33
C SER A 126 -27.19 -52.84 37.69
N THR A 127 -27.91 -52.33 36.67
CA THR A 127 -29.18 -52.97 36.26
C THR A 127 -29.55 -52.65 34.80
N GLU A 128 -30.07 -53.69 34.17
CA GLU A 128 -30.55 -53.90 32.80
C GLU A 128 -32.01 -53.42 32.64
N LYS A 129 -32.42 -52.92 31.47
CA LYS A 129 -33.68 -53.34 30.80
C LYS A 129 -33.91 -52.72 29.41
N ASP A 130 -34.30 -53.62 28.52
CA ASP A 130 -34.83 -53.47 27.16
C ASP A 130 -36.05 -52.54 27.01
N SER A 131 -36.21 -51.90 25.85
CA SER A 131 -37.21 -52.31 24.83
C SER A 131 -37.30 -51.34 23.64
N THR A 132 -37.00 -51.86 22.45
CA THR A 132 -37.64 -51.67 21.13
C THR A 132 -38.52 -50.45 20.83
N ALA A 133 -38.18 -49.69 19.78
CA ALA A 133 -39.10 -49.35 18.69
C ALA A 133 -38.34 -48.83 17.46
N THR A 134 -38.68 -49.40 16.32
CA THR A 134 -38.14 -49.20 14.99
C THR A 134 -38.74 -47.95 14.35
N GLU A 135 -37.94 -46.98 13.92
CA GLU A 135 -38.37 -45.97 12.95
C GLU A 135 -37.26 -45.73 11.93
N LYS A 136 -37.60 -46.01 10.66
CA LYS A 136 -36.75 -45.75 9.50
C LYS A 136 -36.66 -44.24 9.33
N ASP A 137 -35.45 -43.69 9.38
CA ASP A 137 -35.23 -42.39 8.78
C ASP A 137 -33.91 -42.26 8.04
N SER A 138 -34.01 -41.53 6.93
CA SER A 138 -33.08 -41.44 5.82
C SER A 138 -31.75 -40.77 6.22
N THR A 139 -30.65 -41.53 6.14
CA THR A 139 -29.30 -41.03 6.41
C THR A 139 -28.77 -40.24 5.21
N ILE A 140 -29.07 -38.94 5.17
CA ILE A 140 -28.27 -37.99 4.38
C ILE A 140 -26.99 -37.72 5.18
N THR A 141 -25.90 -38.38 4.79
CA THR A 141 -24.54 -38.04 5.25
C THR A 141 -24.19 -36.64 4.76
N SER A 142 -24.56 -35.63 5.56
CA SER A 142 -24.02 -34.28 5.40
C SER A 142 -22.55 -34.30 5.83
N ALA A 143 -21.66 -33.84 4.96
CA ALA A 143 -20.27 -33.61 5.31
C ALA A 143 -20.22 -32.69 6.55
N PRO A 144 -19.35 -32.96 7.54
CA PRO A 144 -19.26 -32.12 8.73
C PRO A 144 -19.00 -30.68 8.30
N ARG A 145 -19.96 -29.78 8.59
CA ARG A 145 -19.77 -28.35 8.46
C ARG A 145 -18.69 -28.00 9.46
N LYS A 146 -17.54 -27.51 8.96
CA LYS A 146 -16.51 -26.93 9.82
C LYS A 146 -17.15 -25.96 10.80
N THR A 147 -16.81 -26.07 12.07
CA THR A 147 -17.31 -25.13 13.08
C THR A 147 -16.82 -23.73 12.73
N TYR A 148 -17.54 -22.71 13.18
CA TYR A 148 -17.13 -21.31 12.99
C TYR A 148 -15.72 -21.05 13.56
N GLU A 149 -15.37 -21.74 14.65
CA GLU A 149 -14.04 -21.73 15.25
C GLU A 149 -12.96 -22.35 14.35
N GLU A 150 -13.24 -23.46 13.65
CA GLU A 150 -12.33 -24.02 12.65
C GLU A 150 -12.15 -23.11 11.43
N LEU A 151 -13.21 -22.39 11.05
CA LEU A 151 -13.17 -21.38 9.98
C LEU A 151 -12.36 -20.14 10.37
N MET A 152 -12.43 -19.73 11.64
CA MET A 152 -11.65 -18.61 12.18
C MET A 152 -10.19 -18.99 12.46
N ALA A 153 -9.91 -20.23 12.88
CA ALA A 153 -8.56 -20.76 12.99
C ALA A 153 -7.89 -20.90 11.60
N GLU A 154 -8.64 -21.25 10.55
CA GLU A 154 -8.15 -21.16 9.16
C GLU A 154 -7.98 -19.72 8.68
N PHE A 155 -8.72 -18.76 9.25
CA PHE A 155 -8.65 -17.33 8.92
C PHE A 155 -7.42 -16.66 9.55
N ASP A 156 -7.10 -16.96 10.82
CA ASP A 156 -5.91 -16.48 11.53
C ASP A 156 -4.60 -17.10 10.97
N LYS A 157 -4.68 -18.27 10.31
CA LYS A 157 -3.55 -18.86 9.56
C LYS A 157 -3.25 -18.13 8.24
N ILE A 158 -4.12 -17.24 7.77
CA ILE A 158 -3.81 -16.34 6.64
C ILE A 158 -2.93 -15.21 7.18
N ASN A 159 -1.70 -15.58 7.53
CA ASN A 159 -0.71 -14.74 8.16
C ASN A 159 -0.11 -13.75 7.13
N LEU A 160 0.69 -12.79 7.60
CA LEU A 160 1.53 -11.90 6.77
C LEU A 160 2.29 -12.65 5.67
N GLU A 161 2.64 -13.92 5.91
CA GLU A 161 3.21 -14.85 4.93
C GLU A 161 2.34 -15.04 3.69
N SER A 162 1.01 -15.10 3.80
CA SER A 162 0.10 -15.26 2.66
C SER A 162 0.05 -14.02 1.77
N ILE A 163 0.14 -12.84 2.39
CA ILE A 163 0.23 -11.55 1.68
C ILE A 163 1.62 -11.43 1.04
N PHE A 164 2.67 -11.82 1.75
CA PHE A 164 4.04 -11.84 1.25
C PHE A 164 4.21 -12.84 0.09
N LEU A 165 3.66 -14.06 0.22
CA LEU A 165 3.59 -15.09 -0.82
C LEU A 165 2.74 -14.65 -2.03
N PHE A 166 1.69 -13.84 -1.82
CA PHE A 166 0.95 -13.21 -2.92
C PHE A 166 1.84 -12.24 -3.71
N PHE A 167 2.63 -11.41 -3.01
CA PHE A 167 3.58 -10.50 -3.66
C PHE A 167 4.73 -11.26 -4.35
N GLN A 168 5.29 -12.28 -3.73
CA GLN A 168 6.32 -13.13 -4.34
C GLN A 168 5.78 -13.95 -5.52
N GLY A 169 4.57 -14.47 -5.44
CA GLY A 169 3.90 -15.17 -6.54
C GLY A 169 3.60 -14.24 -7.72
N ALA A 170 3.27 -12.97 -7.47
CA ALA A 170 3.17 -11.94 -8.50
C ALA A 170 4.55 -11.58 -9.10
N GLU A 171 5.61 -11.65 -8.30
CA GLU A 171 7.00 -11.42 -8.73
C GLU A 171 7.50 -12.48 -9.73
N ILE A 172 7.08 -13.73 -9.55
CA ILE A 172 7.47 -14.84 -10.44
C ILE A 172 6.77 -14.78 -11.81
N MET A 173 5.58 -14.14 -11.90
CA MET A 173 4.76 -14.16 -13.13
C MET A 173 4.94 -12.96 -14.06
N ILE A 174 5.65 -11.92 -13.64
CA ILE A 174 5.83 -10.69 -14.43
C ILE A 174 7.32 -10.62 -14.83
N GLY A 175 7.61 -10.64 -16.13
CA GLY A 175 8.97 -10.44 -16.66
C GLY A 175 9.61 -9.14 -16.14
N SER A 176 10.92 -8.97 -16.35
CA SER A 176 11.77 -7.94 -15.72
C SER A 176 11.01 -6.67 -15.28
N PHE A 177 10.81 -6.49 -13.96
CA PHE A 177 10.12 -5.33 -13.38
C PHE A 177 10.82 -3.97 -13.62
N ASP A 178 11.97 -3.97 -14.28
CA ASP A 178 12.66 -2.77 -14.75
C ASP A 178 12.26 -2.36 -16.18
N TYR A 179 11.16 -2.91 -16.73
CA TYR A 179 10.58 -2.35 -17.94
C TYR A 179 10.18 -0.89 -17.72
N ARG A 180 10.77 0.00 -18.53
CA ARG A 180 10.48 1.44 -18.54
C ARG A 180 9.87 1.81 -19.89
N PRO A 181 8.53 1.84 -19.98
CA PRO A 181 7.88 2.24 -21.22
C PRO A 181 8.37 3.62 -21.67
N LYS A 182 8.47 3.86 -22.97
CA LYS A 182 8.79 5.19 -23.50
C LYS A 182 7.66 6.17 -23.21
N ALA A 183 7.95 7.31 -22.59
CA ALA A 183 6.99 8.38 -22.35
C ALA A 183 6.84 9.30 -23.59
N GLY A 184 7.94 9.62 -24.24
CA GLY A 184 7.98 10.48 -25.42
C GLY A 184 9.40 10.88 -25.79
N GLU A 185 9.54 11.88 -26.65
CA GLU A 185 10.82 12.45 -27.07
C GLU A 185 10.76 13.97 -27.05
N ILE A 186 11.80 14.60 -26.52
CA ILE A 186 11.97 16.06 -26.54
C ILE A 186 12.96 16.42 -27.64
N PHE A 187 12.62 17.45 -28.42
CA PHE A 187 13.49 18.06 -29.41
C PHE A 187 13.90 19.45 -28.95
N PHE A 188 15.19 19.74 -29.02
CA PHE A 188 15.78 21.00 -28.59
C PHE A 188 16.08 21.91 -29.77
N GLY A 189 15.92 23.22 -29.58
CA GLY A 189 16.35 24.23 -30.53
C GLY A 189 17.87 24.35 -30.61
N ASN A 190 18.37 24.97 -31.67
CA ASN A 190 19.78 25.36 -31.79
C ASN A 190 20.03 26.71 -31.12
N ASP A 191 19.09 27.63 -31.32
CA ASP A 191 19.16 29.01 -30.91
C ASP A 191 17.85 29.47 -30.26
N VAL A 192 17.92 30.58 -29.54
CA VAL A 192 16.78 31.18 -28.82
C VAL A 192 16.69 32.67 -29.09
N VAL A 193 15.48 33.21 -29.12
CA VAL A 193 15.27 34.66 -29.14
C VAL A 193 15.34 35.17 -27.70
N VAL A 194 16.38 35.94 -27.39
CA VAL A 194 16.51 36.62 -26.10
C VAL A 194 15.90 38.00 -26.22
N SER A 195 14.84 38.25 -25.44
CA SER A 195 14.17 39.54 -25.40
C SER A 195 14.64 40.34 -24.19
N LYS A 196 14.93 41.63 -24.40
CA LYS A 196 15.26 42.56 -23.32
C LYS A 196 14.05 43.43 -22.95
N TRP A 197 13.70 43.49 -21.67
CA TRP A 197 12.67 44.39 -21.16
C TRP A 197 13.29 45.72 -20.73
N THR A 198 12.87 46.82 -21.36
CA THR A 198 13.29 48.19 -21.00
C THR A 198 12.13 48.97 -20.39
N LYS A 199 12.30 49.46 -19.15
CA LYS A 199 11.29 50.23 -18.37
C LYS A 199 10.86 51.59 -18.98
N LYS A 200 11.32 51.96 -20.18
CA LYS A 200 11.06 53.29 -20.76
C LYS A 200 9.67 53.30 -21.41
N TRP A 201 8.62 53.55 -20.61
CA TRP A 201 7.24 53.86 -21.03
C TRP A 201 6.46 52.74 -21.74
N ASP A 202 6.14 51.62 -21.06
CA ASP A 202 5.18 50.56 -21.46
C ASP A 202 5.23 49.98 -22.91
N LYS A 203 6.10 50.48 -23.77
CA LYS A 203 6.46 49.90 -25.05
C LYS A 203 7.60 48.95 -24.78
N VAL A 204 7.27 47.66 -24.80
CA VAL A 204 8.26 46.59 -25.00
C VAL A 204 8.95 46.90 -26.33
N ILE A 205 10.12 47.54 -26.27
CA ILE A 205 11.03 47.59 -27.40
C ILE A 205 11.64 46.21 -27.44
N THR A 206 11.05 45.32 -28.23
CA THR A 206 11.72 44.08 -28.62
C THR A 206 12.92 44.52 -29.44
N ASP A 207 14.07 44.60 -28.78
CA ASP A 207 15.36 44.75 -29.47
C ASP A 207 15.38 43.68 -30.57
N THR A 208 15.87 44.06 -31.75
CA THR A 208 15.96 43.24 -32.97
C THR A 208 16.13 41.74 -32.71
N VAL A 209 15.43 40.89 -33.50
CA VAL A 209 15.35 39.42 -33.42
C VAL A 209 16.73 38.76 -33.61
N ASN A 210 17.63 38.98 -32.65
CA ASN A 210 18.91 38.31 -32.58
C ASN A 210 18.66 36.97 -31.89
N ARG A 211 18.99 35.90 -32.62
CA ARG A 211 18.97 34.53 -32.09
C ARG A 211 20.35 34.23 -31.55
N TYR A 212 20.40 33.57 -30.40
CA TYR A 212 21.63 33.26 -29.69
C TYR A 212 21.73 31.75 -29.48
N ASP A 213 22.92 31.20 -29.62
CA ASP A 213 23.15 29.77 -29.49
C ASP A 213 22.91 29.29 -28.05
N ILE A 214 22.18 28.18 -27.94
CA ILE A 214 22.00 27.48 -26.68
C ILE A 214 23.27 26.67 -26.40
N MET A 215 23.91 26.94 -25.25
CA MET A 215 25.11 26.22 -24.82
C MET A 215 24.77 24.96 -24.03
N ASN A 216 23.90 25.09 -23.03
CA ASN A 216 23.55 24.00 -22.13
C ASN A 216 22.07 24.08 -21.76
N VAL A 217 21.44 22.92 -21.58
CA VAL A 217 20.06 22.78 -21.10
C VAL A 217 20.01 21.74 -20.00
N GLU A 218 19.44 22.12 -18.86
CA GLU A 218 19.09 21.23 -17.77
C GLU A 218 17.57 21.25 -17.57
N ILE A 219 16.92 20.08 -17.52
CA ILE A 219 15.48 19.94 -17.25
C ILE A 219 15.27 18.89 -16.18
N GLU A 220 14.57 19.26 -15.12
CA GLU A 220 14.13 18.37 -14.05
C GLU A 220 12.65 18.05 -14.21
N PHE A 221 12.35 16.76 -14.35
CA PHE A 221 10.99 16.23 -14.25
C PHE A 221 10.77 15.71 -12.83
N ASP A 222 9.71 16.17 -12.15
CA ASP A 222 9.30 15.63 -10.85
C ASP A 222 7.77 15.61 -10.74
N GLU A 223 7.23 14.45 -10.32
CA GLU A 223 5.81 14.25 -10.03
C GLU A 223 4.85 14.78 -11.11
N GLY A 224 5.20 14.65 -12.40
CA GLY A 224 4.39 15.11 -13.52
C GLY A 224 4.48 16.60 -13.83
N TYR A 225 5.50 17.27 -13.34
CA TYR A 225 5.87 18.64 -13.67
C TYR A 225 7.27 18.67 -14.28
N ILE A 226 7.53 19.69 -15.10
CA ILE A 226 8.87 20.21 -15.29
C ILE A 226 9.10 21.18 -14.12
N GLU A 227 9.81 20.71 -13.10
CA GLU A 227 10.02 21.45 -11.86
C GLU A 227 11.00 22.59 -12.10
N ASN A 228 12.14 22.27 -12.74
CA ASN A 228 13.18 23.23 -13.08
C ASN A 228 13.60 23.08 -14.55
N VAL A 229 13.84 24.22 -15.19
CA VAL A 229 14.50 24.35 -16.49
C VAL A 229 15.62 25.35 -16.30
N LYS A 230 16.85 25.00 -16.65
CA LYS A 230 17.98 25.93 -16.71
C LYS A 230 18.57 25.92 -18.10
N VAL A 231 18.83 27.09 -18.65
CA VAL A 231 19.37 27.23 -20.00
C VAL A 231 20.46 28.28 -20.00
N ASP A 232 21.64 27.89 -20.49
CA ASP A 232 22.77 28.79 -20.66
C ASP A 232 22.86 29.22 -22.13
N VAL A 233 22.91 30.53 -22.38
CA VAL A 233 22.87 31.12 -23.72
C VAL A 233 24.07 32.05 -23.90
N ALA A 234 24.77 31.92 -25.03
CA ALA A 234 25.89 32.80 -25.39
C ALA A 234 25.37 34.16 -25.90
N TYR A 235 25.45 35.20 -25.09
CA TYR A 235 24.99 36.56 -25.43
C TYR A 235 26.19 37.50 -25.57
N GLY A 236 26.73 37.64 -26.78
CA GLY A 236 27.98 38.38 -27.01
C GLY A 236 29.15 37.73 -26.27
N ASN A 237 29.79 38.46 -25.34
CA ASN A 237 30.91 37.96 -24.55
C ASN A 237 30.51 37.43 -23.16
N ILE A 238 29.20 37.37 -22.86
CA ILE A 238 28.68 36.89 -21.58
C ILE A 238 27.78 35.67 -21.78
N VAL A 239 27.65 34.85 -20.74
CA VAL A 239 26.70 33.74 -20.71
C VAL A 239 25.53 34.16 -19.84
N LEU A 240 24.33 34.19 -20.41
CA LEU A 240 23.10 34.43 -19.67
C LEU A 240 22.48 33.09 -19.28
N LYS A 241 22.12 32.97 -18.00
CA LYS A 241 21.41 31.80 -17.45
C LYS A 241 19.95 32.12 -17.30
N PHE A 242 19.06 31.25 -17.79
CA PHE A 242 17.61 31.44 -17.74
C PHE A 242 16.93 30.30 -17.02
N GLU A 243 15.93 30.62 -16.21
CA GLU A 243 15.18 29.65 -15.39
C GLU A 243 13.66 29.88 -15.46
N ASN A 244 12.87 28.82 -15.24
CA ASN A 244 11.42 28.96 -15.07
C ASN A 244 11.10 29.54 -13.69
N ALA A 245 10.07 30.39 -13.61
CA ALA A 245 9.69 31.03 -12.35
C ALA A 245 8.91 30.08 -11.41
N TYR A 246 8.23 29.08 -11.96
CA TYR A 246 7.42 28.11 -11.24
C TYR A 246 7.29 26.81 -12.03
N PRO A 247 6.91 25.68 -11.37
CA PRO A 247 6.77 24.38 -12.03
C PRO A 247 5.72 24.37 -13.14
N ILE A 248 6.06 23.75 -14.26
CA ILE A 248 5.22 23.69 -15.46
C ILE A 248 4.58 22.32 -15.52
N GLY A 249 3.25 22.26 -15.59
CA GLY A 249 2.54 20.99 -15.69
C GLY A 249 2.96 20.19 -16.93
N PHE A 250 3.16 18.88 -16.75
CA PHE A 250 3.63 17.99 -17.81
C PHE A 250 3.08 16.54 -17.70
N ALA A 251 1.85 16.40 -17.20
CA ALA A 251 1.20 15.10 -16.99
C ALA A 251 0.06 14.81 -17.98
N SER A 252 -0.51 15.83 -18.63
CA SER A 252 -1.68 15.71 -19.51
C SER A 252 -1.35 15.83 -21.01
N LYS A 253 -2.25 15.33 -21.87
CA LYS A 253 -2.17 15.53 -23.34
C LYS A 253 -2.32 16.99 -23.78
N ARG A 254 -2.66 17.93 -22.89
CA ARG A 254 -2.78 19.35 -23.26
C ARG A 254 -1.61 20.17 -22.75
N ASP A 255 -0.88 19.63 -21.79
CA ASP A 255 0.19 20.32 -21.08
C ASP A 255 1.34 20.70 -22.00
N TYR A 256 1.67 19.87 -22.99
CA TYR A 256 2.76 20.19 -23.92
C TYR A 256 2.50 21.45 -24.75
N ARG A 257 1.23 21.85 -24.97
CA ARG A 257 0.92 23.12 -25.65
C ARG A 257 1.16 24.32 -24.74
N ILE A 258 1.17 24.12 -23.42
CA ILE A 258 1.42 25.20 -22.45
C ILE A 258 2.85 25.70 -22.57
N ILE A 259 3.80 24.84 -22.97
CA ILE A 259 5.20 25.22 -23.24
C ILE A 259 5.30 26.44 -24.16
N GLU A 260 4.39 26.56 -25.14
CA GLU A 260 4.36 27.69 -26.07
C GLU A 260 4.15 29.04 -25.41
N GLY A 261 3.46 29.07 -24.27
CA GLY A 261 3.15 30.28 -23.51
C GLY A 261 4.06 30.53 -22.31
N VAL A 262 5.06 29.66 -22.06
CA VAL A 262 5.96 29.79 -20.92
C VAL A 262 7.20 30.58 -21.31
N SER A 263 7.59 31.52 -20.46
CA SER A 263 8.85 32.25 -20.57
C SER A 263 9.81 31.85 -19.46
N LEU A 264 11.09 31.80 -19.81
CA LEU A 264 12.22 31.67 -18.88
C LEU A 264 12.83 33.04 -18.63
N TYR A 265 13.34 33.27 -17.42
CA TYR A 265 13.83 34.58 -16.96
C TYR A 265 15.30 34.48 -16.54
N ALA A 266 16.09 35.50 -16.86
CA ALA A 266 17.52 35.47 -16.57
C ALA A 266 17.82 35.52 -15.06
N THR A 267 18.76 34.73 -14.53
CA THR A 267 18.95 34.61 -13.07
C THR A 267 19.58 35.86 -12.43
N GLU A 268 20.57 36.48 -13.10
CA GLU A 268 21.33 37.63 -12.60
C GLU A 268 20.63 38.97 -12.82
N ASP A 269 19.74 39.04 -13.81
CA ASP A 269 19.07 40.26 -14.26
C ASP A 269 17.59 39.93 -14.56
N LYS A 270 16.90 39.28 -13.60
CA LYS A 270 15.54 38.69 -13.70
C LYS A 270 14.49 39.57 -14.38
N ASP A 271 14.66 40.89 -14.29
CA ASP A 271 13.73 41.86 -14.84
C ASP A 271 14.08 42.37 -16.24
N ARG A 272 15.27 42.05 -16.76
CA ARG A 272 15.77 42.60 -18.01
C ARG A 272 15.76 41.62 -19.15
N TYR A 273 15.93 40.32 -18.93
CA TYR A 273 16.02 39.36 -20.03
C TYR A 273 15.07 38.18 -19.84
N TYR A 274 14.40 37.80 -20.92
CA TYR A 274 13.55 36.61 -20.97
C TYR A 274 13.62 35.94 -22.34
N MET A 275 13.24 34.67 -22.40
CA MET A 275 13.08 33.92 -23.65
C MET A 275 11.90 32.96 -23.57
N GLY A 276 11.38 32.53 -24.71
CA GLY A 276 10.30 31.55 -24.76
C GLY A 276 10.83 30.13 -24.55
N LEU A 277 10.17 29.34 -23.70
CA LEU A 277 10.53 27.92 -23.53
C LEU A 277 10.33 27.13 -24.82
N ARG A 278 9.43 27.56 -25.71
CA ARG A 278 9.21 27.00 -27.05
C ARG A 278 10.46 27.02 -27.94
N ASP A 279 11.32 28.02 -27.77
CA ASP A 279 12.56 28.11 -28.57
C ASP A 279 13.59 27.08 -28.07
N VAL A 280 13.55 26.77 -26.77
CA VAL A 280 14.39 25.74 -26.14
C VAL A 280 13.86 24.34 -26.47
N ILE A 281 12.59 24.08 -26.17
CA ILE A 281 11.89 22.83 -26.47
C ILE A 281 10.99 23.07 -27.67
N THR A 282 11.52 22.78 -28.86
CA THR A 282 10.84 23.08 -30.13
C THR A 282 9.68 22.13 -30.39
N ARG A 283 9.81 20.89 -29.93
CA ARG A 283 8.79 19.85 -30.11
C ARG A 283 8.88 18.81 -29.00
N TYR A 284 7.72 18.30 -28.60
CA TYR A 284 7.60 17.10 -27.78
C TYR A 284 6.71 16.08 -28.49
N GLU A 285 7.26 14.90 -28.78
CA GLU A 285 6.53 13.79 -29.40
C GLU A 285 6.15 12.76 -28.34
N GLN A 286 4.89 12.81 -27.92
CA GLN A 286 4.34 11.91 -26.92
C GLN A 286 4.15 10.49 -27.47
N LYS A 287 4.62 9.47 -26.73
CA LYS A 287 4.37 8.08 -27.09
C LYS A 287 3.08 7.58 -26.44
N HIS A 288 2.13 7.18 -27.28
CA HIS A 288 0.86 6.61 -26.85
C HIS A 288 0.89 5.09 -26.87
N GLU A 289 0.26 4.48 -25.86
CA GLU A 289 0.01 3.04 -25.75
C GLU A 289 -1.44 2.82 -25.31
N VAL A 290 -2.00 1.65 -25.65
CA VAL A 290 -3.38 1.29 -25.31
C VAL A 290 -3.55 1.25 -23.78
N GLY A 291 -4.63 1.86 -23.27
CA GLY A 291 -4.91 1.93 -21.83
C GLY A 291 -4.13 3.00 -21.06
N ARG A 292 -3.14 3.66 -21.67
CA ARG A 292 -2.34 4.71 -21.00
C ARG A 292 -3.12 6.02 -20.88
N ARG A 293 -3.35 6.46 -19.64
CA ARG A 293 -3.97 7.77 -19.31
C ARG A 293 -3.06 8.73 -18.53
N ASP A 294 -1.99 8.23 -17.94
CA ASP A 294 -0.92 9.05 -17.42
C ASP A 294 0.15 9.25 -18.50
N TYR A 295 0.54 10.49 -18.74
CA TYR A 295 1.53 10.85 -19.76
C TYR A 295 2.81 11.48 -19.21
N SER A 296 2.91 11.60 -17.89
CA SER A 296 4.11 12.16 -17.24
C SER A 296 5.36 11.29 -17.48
N PRO A 297 6.52 11.88 -17.78
CA PRO A 297 7.80 11.17 -17.73
C PRO A 297 8.10 10.68 -16.30
N ALA A 298 9.05 9.76 -16.18
CA ALA A 298 9.66 9.43 -14.89
C ALA A 298 10.33 10.67 -14.27
N ASN A 299 10.40 10.70 -12.94
CA ASN A 299 11.19 11.71 -12.26
C ASN A 299 12.67 11.51 -12.64
N GLN A 300 13.28 12.53 -13.26
CA GLN A 300 14.64 12.48 -13.79
C GLN A 300 15.18 13.88 -14.06
N VAL A 301 16.50 14.02 -14.02
CA VAL A 301 17.20 15.23 -14.48
C VAL A 301 17.88 14.93 -15.80
N ILE A 302 17.69 15.82 -16.75
CA ILE A 302 18.32 15.79 -18.07
C ILE A 302 19.31 16.94 -18.11
N THR A 303 20.55 16.67 -18.52
CA THR A 303 21.57 17.69 -18.75
C THR A 303 22.18 17.47 -20.13
N LEU A 304 22.17 18.51 -20.96
CA LEU A 304 22.73 18.51 -22.31
C LEU A 304 23.67 19.70 -22.48
N ASP A 305 24.96 19.42 -22.62
CA ASP A 305 25.94 20.40 -23.08
C ASP A 305 26.12 20.26 -24.59
N PHE A 306 25.60 21.22 -25.35
CA PHE A 306 25.60 21.15 -26.81
C PHE A 306 26.98 21.35 -27.44
N LYS A 307 28.00 21.72 -26.66
CA LYS A 307 29.38 21.71 -27.14
C LYS A 307 29.96 20.30 -27.21
N THR A 308 29.55 19.43 -26.29
CA THR A 308 30.08 18.07 -26.16
C THR A 308 29.11 17.01 -26.71
N ASP A 309 27.80 17.26 -26.63
CA ASP A 309 26.75 16.40 -27.16
C ASP A 309 25.89 17.15 -28.19
N PRO A 310 26.10 16.94 -29.50
CA PRO A 310 25.33 17.60 -30.54
C PRO A 310 23.90 17.05 -30.66
N ARG A 311 23.52 16.02 -29.89
CA ARG A 311 22.17 15.45 -29.95
C ARG A 311 21.15 16.50 -29.52
N ARG A 312 20.25 16.85 -30.42
CA ARG A 312 19.12 17.75 -30.18
C ARG A 312 17.83 17.00 -29.84
N GLN A 313 17.94 15.73 -29.46
CA GLN A 313 16.80 14.88 -29.18
C GLN A 313 17.11 13.96 -28.02
N ILE A 314 16.19 13.86 -27.06
CA ILE A 314 16.26 12.91 -25.95
C ILE A 314 14.96 12.13 -25.85
N GLU A 315 15.10 10.82 -25.65
CA GLU A 315 14.03 9.94 -25.25
C GLU A 315 13.74 10.04 -23.75
N LEU A 316 12.47 10.26 -23.41
CA LEU A 316 11.97 10.20 -22.04
C LEU A 316 11.37 8.83 -21.77
N SER A 317 11.72 8.24 -20.64
CA SER A 317 11.11 7.01 -20.15
C SER A 317 10.05 7.28 -19.06
N LYS A 318 9.12 6.34 -18.90
CA LYS A 318 8.19 6.23 -17.78
C LYS A 318 8.88 5.64 -16.57
N GLU A 319 8.29 5.88 -15.41
CA GLU A 319 8.73 5.24 -14.18
C GLU A 319 8.66 3.71 -14.33
N SER A 320 9.67 3.00 -13.82
CA SER A 320 9.70 1.54 -13.88
C SER A 320 8.53 0.96 -13.08
N THR A 321 7.97 -0.15 -13.55
CA THR A 321 6.90 -0.85 -12.83
C THR A 321 7.32 -1.16 -11.39
N SER A 322 8.59 -1.50 -11.16
CA SER A 322 9.15 -1.73 -9.82
C SER A 322 9.01 -0.56 -8.84
N LYS A 323 8.90 0.69 -9.33
CA LYS A 323 8.82 1.92 -8.52
C LYS A 323 7.41 2.49 -8.40
N LEU A 324 6.40 1.85 -9.01
CA LEU A 324 5.04 2.37 -8.99
C LEU A 324 4.43 2.41 -7.60
N PHE A 325 4.78 1.49 -6.72
CA PHE A 325 4.28 1.43 -5.35
C PHE A 325 5.44 1.43 -4.36
N GLU A 326 5.34 2.28 -3.34
CA GLU A 326 6.30 2.38 -2.26
C GLU A 326 5.68 1.74 -1.01
N LEU A 327 6.32 0.69 -0.50
CA LEU A 327 5.99 0.08 0.79
C LEU A 327 6.75 0.84 1.87
N LYS A 328 6.02 1.43 2.81
CA LYS A 328 6.58 2.08 4.00
C LYS A 328 6.30 1.18 5.20
N THR A 329 7.35 0.81 5.93
CA THR A 329 7.23 0.04 7.16
C THR A 329 7.61 0.94 8.32
N PHE A 330 6.76 1.04 9.33
CA PHE A 330 6.96 1.83 10.54
C PHE A 330 7.00 0.93 11.77
N SER A 331 7.85 1.27 12.72
CA SER A 331 7.86 0.74 14.08
C SER A 331 7.53 1.86 15.05
N ASP A 332 6.54 1.67 15.93
CA ASP A 332 6.17 2.66 16.96
C ASP A 332 6.92 2.42 18.27
N PHE A 333 7.66 3.42 18.76
CA PHE A 333 8.39 3.33 20.03
C PHE A 333 7.45 3.45 21.25
N VAL A 334 6.32 4.12 21.10
CA VAL A 334 5.33 4.26 22.18
C VAL A 334 4.65 2.92 22.45
N GLY A 335 4.57 2.06 21.43
CA GLY A 335 4.04 0.69 21.52
C GLY A 335 4.96 -0.31 22.22
N PHE A 336 6.18 0.05 22.62
CA PHE A 336 7.02 -0.83 23.46
C PHE A 336 6.53 -0.94 24.91
N ASP A 337 5.66 0.00 25.32
CA ASP A 337 4.95 -0.11 26.59
C ASP A 337 3.82 -1.13 26.41
N LYS A 338 3.92 -2.27 27.10
CA LYS A 338 3.00 -3.42 26.96
C LYS A 338 1.54 -3.04 27.20
N ASP A 339 1.29 -1.96 27.93
CA ASP A 339 -0.05 -1.49 28.27
C ASP A 339 -0.64 -0.55 27.21
N LYS A 340 0.11 -0.21 26.15
CA LYS A 340 -0.34 0.69 25.09
C LYS A 340 -0.60 -0.09 23.80
N PRO A 341 -1.84 -0.08 23.28
CA PRO A 341 -2.24 -0.87 22.11
C PRO A 341 -1.86 -0.19 20.78
N ASN A 342 -0.80 0.62 20.76
CA ASN A 342 -0.33 1.20 19.51
C ASN A 342 0.22 0.09 18.61
N GLY A 343 -0.07 0.16 17.31
CA GLY A 343 0.47 -0.80 16.35
C GLY A 343 2.00 -0.82 16.39
N LEU A 344 2.58 -1.94 16.83
CA LEU A 344 4.03 -2.12 16.92
C LEU A 344 4.68 -1.96 15.55
N ILE A 345 4.04 -2.55 14.53
CA ILE A 345 4.49 -2.50 13.14
C ILE A 345 3.32 -2.04 12.26
N GLN A 346 3.57 -1.07 11.39
CA GLN A 346 2.59 -0.55 10.45
C GLN A 346 3.17 -0.54 9.05
N PHE A 347 2.43 -1.12 8.10
CA PHE A 347 2.74 -1.11 6.68
C PHE A 347 1.81 -0.14 5.97
N GLU A 348 2.37 0.77 5.19
CA GLU A 348 1.62 1.68 4.33
C GLU A 348 2.04 1.49 2.88
N VAL A 349 1.07 1.46 1.98
CA VAL A 349 1.30 1.52 0.54
C VAL A 349 0.48 2.67 -0.01
N ASP A 350 1.14 3.61 -0.69
CA ASP A 350 0.50 4.73 -1.36
C ASP A 350 1.11 5.00 -2.73
N LYS A 351 0.31 5.62 -3.60
CA LYS A 351 0.76 6.11 -4.90
C LYS A 351 0.09 7.43 -5.23
N ARG A 352 0.89 8.43 -5.59
CA ARG A 352 0.40 9.68 -6.15
C ARG A 352 -0.05 9.48 -7.60
N LEU A 353 -1.29 9.87 -7.88
CA LEU A 353 -1.89 9.90 -9.20
C LEU A 353 -2.18 11.34 -9.57
N ASN A 354 -1.45 11.88 -10.55
CA ASN A 354 -1.67 13.25 -11.02
C ASN A 354 -2.97 13.30 -11.85
N LEU A 355 -3.89 14.19 -11.46
CA LEU A 355 -5.18 14.40 -12.12
C LEU A 355 -5.14 15.64 -13.02
N ASN A 356 -4.59 16.71 -12.48
CA ASN A 356 -4.37 17.98 -13.14
C ASN A 356 -2.98 18.45 -12.74
N SER A 357 -2.26 19.08 -13.66
CA SER A 357 -0.90 19.57 -13.46
C SER A 357 -0.82 21.07 -13.77
N ARG A 358 -1.95 21.71 -14.04
CA ARG A 358 -1.99 23.14 -14.32
C ARG A 358 -1.73 23.93 -13.03
N ARG A 359 -0.68 24.75 -13.04
CA ARG A 359 -0.43 25.77 -12.01
C ARG A 359 -0.56 27.16 -12.61
N ASN A 360 -1.11 28.07 -11.82
CA ASN A 360 -1.22 29.48 -12.20
C ASN A 360 -0.28 30.30 -11.31
N GLY A 361 0.57 31.13 -11.91
CA GLY A 361 1.24 32.22 -11.22
C GLY A 361 0.34 33.45 -11.18
N ARG A 362 0.13 34.07 -10.01
CA ARG A 362 -0.73 35.27 -9.88
C ARG A 362 -0.17 36.49 -10.63
N PHE A 363 1.15 36.52 -10.84
CA PHE A 363 1.85 37.54 -11.61
C PHE A 363 2.93 36.88 -12.47
N LYS A 364 3.24 37.42 -13.66
CA LYS A 364 4.28 36.87 -14.56
C LYS A 364 5.66 36.70 -13.89
N LYS A 365 5.89 37.42 -12.78
CA LYS A 365 7.14 37.41 -12.00
C LYS A 365 7.00 36.75 -10.62
N SER A 366 5.80 36.32 -10.26
CA SER A 366 5.54 35.68 -8.97
C SER A 366 6.20 34.30 -9.00
N GLN A 367 7.19 34.10 -8.15
CA GLN A 367 7.77 32.77 -7.88
C GLN A 367 6.84 31.90 -7.02
N TYR A 368 5.58 32.31 -6.86
CA TYR A 368 4.53 31.58 -6.18
C TYR A 368 3.60 31.00 -7.22
N SER A 369 3.24 29.74 -7.07
CA SER A 369 2.26 29.08 -7.92
C SER A 369 1.18 28.44 -7.08
N TYR A 370 -0.02 28.34 -7.64
CA TYR A 370 -1.12 27.66 -7.00
C TYR A 370 -1.86 26.78 -8.00
N GLY A 371 -2.56 25.78 -7.48
CA GLY A 371 -3.58 25.11 -8.27
C GLY A 371 -4.47 24.23 -7.42
N ALA A 372 -5.36 23.51 -8.10
CA ALA A 372 -6.45 22.78 -7.46
C ALA A 372 -6.63 21.43 -8.14
N PHE A 373 -7.06 20.43 -7.36
CA PHE A 373 -7.31 19.08 -7.86
C PHE A 373 -6.09 18.45 -8.54
N GLN A 374 -4.89 18.71 -8.00
CA GLN A 374 -3.66 18.32 -8.69
C GLN A 374 -3.46 16.80 -8.68
N PHE A 375 -3.77 16.14 -7.57
CA PHE A 375 -3.51 14.72 -7.41
C PHE A 375 -4.54 14.00 -6.52
N LEU A 376 -4.55 12.67 -6.67
CA LEU A 376 -5.21 11.71 -5.80
C LEU A 376 -4.14 10.78 -5.19
N LEU A 377 -4.27 10.48 -3.91
CA LEU A 377 -3.39 9.61 -3.13
C LEU A 377 -4.21 8.43 -2.56
N PRO A 378 -4.46 7.36 -3.33
CA PRO A 378 -4.86 6.09 -2.75
C PRO A 378 -3.83 5.61 -1.72
N SER A 379 -4.32 5.07 -0.61
CA SER A 379 -3.50 4.51 0.47
C SER A 379 -4.13 3.27 1.08
N ILE A 380 -3.29 2.30 1.42
CA ILE A 380 -3.63 1.11 2.20
C ILE A 380 -2.71 1.09 3.40
N VAL A 381 -3.27 0.84 4.58
CA VAL A 381 -2.57 0.74 5.85
C VAL A 381 -2.94 -0.58 6.51
N VAL A 382 -1.93 -1.33 6.92
CA VAL A 382 -2.08 -2.55 7.73
C VAL A 382 -1.24 -2.37 8.98
N SER A 383 -1.88 -2.43 10.15
CA SER A 383 -1.22 -2.25 11.43
C SER A 383 -1.29 -3.56 12.22
N LYS A 384 -0.12 -4.08 12.60
CA LYS A 384 0.00 -5.19 13.55
C LYS A 384 0.02 -4.62 14.96
N ILE A 385 -0.95 -5.06 15.77
CA ILE A 385 -1.01 -4.79 17.20
C ILE A 385 -0.55 -6.06 17.92
N GLU A 386 0.16 -5.92 19.05
CA GLU A 386 0.64 -7.06 19.83
C GLU A 386 -0.51 -7.98 20.25
N ASP A 387 -0.24 -9.29 20.41
CA ASP A 387 -1.29 -10.29 20.68
C ASP A 387 -2.09 -9.97 21.96
N ASN A 388 -1.42 -9.43 22.98
CA ASN A 388 -2.05 -9.02 24.24
C ASN A 388 -3.03 -7.84 24.08
N ASN A 389 -2.85 -7.04 23.02
CA ASN A 389 -3.61 -5.83 22.72
C ASN A 389 -4.33 -5.91 21.36
N LYS A 390 -4.49 -7.11 20.79
CA LYS A 390 -5.09 -7.32 19.45
C LYS A 390 -6.53 -6.80 19.37
N PHE A 391 -7.25 -6.81 20.48
CA PHE A 391 -8.67 -6.50 20.54
C PHE A 391 -8.96 -5.27 21.39
N LEU A 392 -9.85 -4.42 20.88
CA LEU A 392 -10.47 -3.36 21.65
C LEU A 392 -11.48 -3.96 22.63
N ILE A 393 -11.24 -3.79 23.92
CA ILE A 393 -12.17 -4.19 24.98
C ILE A 393 -13.24 -3.11 25.16
N LEU A 394 -14.52 -3.50 25.11
CA LEU A 394 -15.62 -2.56 25.29
C LEU A 394 -15.80 -2.15 26.76
N ASN A 395 -16.25 -0.91 26.97
CA ASN A 395 -16.67 -0.44 28.28
C ASN A 395 -18.18 -0.68 28.45
N TYR A 396 -18.63 -0.75 29.70
CA TYR A 396 -20.03 -0.98 30.04
C TYR A 396 -20.51 0.06 31.03
N LYS A 397 -21.73 0.55 30.79
CA LYS A 397 -22.49 1.33 31.75
C LYS A 397 -23.66 0.49 32.22
N ASP A 398 -23.72 0.23 33.51
CA ASP A 398 -24.78 -0.56 34.10
C ASP A 398 -26.09 0.22 34.03
N GLN A 399 -27.11 -0.40 33.43
CA GLN A 399 -28.45 0.17 33.31
C GLN A 399 -29.48 -0.92 33.61
N PHE A 400 -30.57 -0.53 34.26
CA PHE A 400 -31.71 -1.37 34.54
C PHE A 400 -32.94 -0.80 33.84
N THR A 401 -33.48 -1.55 32.88
CA THR A 401 -34.69 -1.17 32.14
C THR A 401 -35.79 -2.15 32.52
N ASN A 402 -36.89 -1.67 33.11
CA ASN A 402 -38.00 -2.50 33.60
C ASN A 402 -37.56 -3.64 34.55
N ASN A 403 -36.64 -3.35 35.48
CA ASN A 403 -36.01 -4.32 36.39
C ASN A 403 -35.19 -5.43 35.72
N ALA A 404 -34.96 -5.36 34.40
CA ALA A 404 -34.00 -6.20 33.70
C ALA A 404 -32.66 -5.47 33.58
N TYR A 405 -31.56 -6.16 33.84
CA TYR A 405 -30.22 -5.64 33.62
C TYR A 405 -29.91 -5.61 32.12
N ASP A 406 -29.64 -4.42 31.60
CA ASP A 406 -29.42 -4.17 30.18
C ASP A 406 -28.25 -3.17 30.04
N PRO A 407 -26.99 -3.63 30.12
CA PRO A 407 -25.83 -2.74 30.13
C PRO A 407 -25.60 -2.10 28.76
N ILE A 408 -25.33 -0.79 28.77
CA ILE A 408 -24.91 -0.09 27.55
C ILE A 408 -23.44 -0.38 27.29
N LYS A 409 -23.14 -1.01 26.17
CA LYS A 409 -21.78 -1.20 25.66
C LYS A 409 -21.31 0.06 24.95
N PHE A 410 -20.10 0.53 25.22
CA PHE A 410 -19.58 1.72 24.56
C PHE A 410 -18.05 1.75 24.44
N THR A 411 -17.57 2.60 23.52
CA THR A 411 -16.14 2.90 23.37
C THR A 411 -15.94 4.29 22.78
N SER A 412 -14.76 4.87 22.95
CA SER A 412 -14.45 6.15 22.35
C SER A 412 -13.97 6.03 20.91
N THR A 413 -14.15 7.11 20.16
CA THR A 413 -13.62 7.25 18.80
C THR A 413 -12.11 7.14 18.72
N LEU A 414 -11.41 7.67 19.72
CA LEU A 414 -9.96 7.55 19.78
C LEU A 414 -9.50 6.12 20.02
N GLU A 415 -10.23 5.35 20.84
CA GLU A 415 -9.92 3.93 21.03
C GLU A 415 -10.19 3.13 19.74
N LEU A 416 -11.32 3.36 19.06
CA LEU A 416 -11.55 2.76 17.74
C LEU A 416 -10.42 3.07 16.76
N LYS A 417 -9.97 4.34 16.71
CA LYS A 417 -8.88 4.72 15.82
C LYS A 417 -7.54 4.10 16.22
N ARG A 418 -7.27 3.97 17.52
CA ARG A 418 -6.03 3.39 18.05
C ARG A 418 -5.92 1.90 17.73
N PHE A 419 -7.03 1.16 17.80
CA PHE A 419 -7.11 -0.27 17.51
C PHE A 419 -7.42 -0.59 16.04
N GLU A 420 -7.39 0.41 15.14
CA GLU A 420 -7.60 0.20 13.71
C GLU A 420 -6.44 -0.59 13.11
N ASN A 421 -6.69 -1.84 12.75
CA ASN A 421 -5.68 -2.77 12.23
C ASN A 421 -5.60 -2.78 10.69
N PHE A 422 -6.62 -2.25 10.03
CA PHE A 422 -6.68 -2.13 8.58
C PHE A 422 -7.39 -0.85 8.18
N SER A 423 -6.85 -0.15 7.18
CA SER A 423 -7.43 1.06 6.62
C SER A 423 -7.16 1.12 5.12
N VAL A 424 -8.16 1.45 4.32
CA VAL A 424 -8.00 1.70 2.87
C VAL A 424 -8.81 2.91 2.47
N GLY A 425 -8.23 3.78 1.66
CA GLY A 425 -8.91 4.99 1.23
C GLY A 425 -8.10 5.80 0.24
N ALA A 426 -8.53 7.05 0.03
CA ALA A 426 -7.81 7.99 -0.80
C ALA A 426 -7.95 9.42 -0.28
N ASP A 427 -6.87 10.18 -0.44
CA ASP A 427 -6.88 11.63 -0.23
C ASP A 427 -6.82 12.35 -1.60
N ILE A 428 -7.70 13.31 -1.84
CA ILE A 428 -7.67 14.22 -2.98
C ILE A 428 -7.06 15.56 -2.57
N ASN A 429 -6.21 16.13 -3.41
CA ASN A 429 -5.74 17.50 -3.23
C ASN A 429 -6.83 18.49 -3.64
N TRP A 430 -7.33 19.31 -2.70
CA TRP A 430 -8.21 20.41 -3.04
C TRP A 430 -7.43 21.59 -3.61
N PHE A 431 -6.32 21.92 -2.97
CA PHE A 431 -5.56 23.12 -3.27
C PHE A 431 -4.08 22.95 -2.90
N ILE A 432 -3.20 23.59 -3.66
CA ILE A 432 -1.76 23.68 -3.38
C ILE A 432 -1.28 25.11 -3.60
N ILE A 433 -0.37 25.57 -2.75
CA ILE A 433 0.47 26.74 -2.96
C ILE A 433 1.92 26.29 -2.85
N ASP A 434 2.70 26.57 -3.89
CA ASP A 434 4.14 26.34 -3.87
C ASP A 434 4.89 27.65 -3.83
N VAL A 435 5.88 27.70 -2.93
CA VAL A 435 6.79 28.82 -2.72
C VAL A 435 8.24 28.34 -2.89
N PRO A 436 8.69 28.08 -4.14
CA PRO A 436 10.07 27.69 -4.44
C PRO A 436 11.16 28.48 -3.72
N PRO A 437 11.10 29.82 -3.57
CA PRO A 437 12.14 30.57 -2.85
C PRO A 437 12.28 30.19 -1.37
N MET A 438 11.20 29.72 -0.76
CA MET A 438 11.17 29.21 0.61
C MET A 438 11.35 27.69 0.67
N LYS A 439 11.51 27.03 -0.49
CA LYS A 439 11.58 25.59 -0.65
C LYS A 439 10.41 24.87 0.01
N SER A 440 9.23 25.49 -0.05
CA SER A 440 8.07 25.05 0.74
C SER A 440 6.79 25.00 -0.07
N SER A 441 5.93 24.05 0.27
CA SER A 441 4.64 23.82 -0.34
C SER A 441 3.57 23.68 0.74
N LEU A 442 2.41 24.28 0.52
CA LEU A 442 1.23 24.13 1.38
C LEU A 442 0.12 23.46 0.59
N CYS A 443 -0.25 22.25 1.01
CA CYS A 443 -1.36 21.48 0.43
C CYS A 443 -2.57 21.50 1.37
N VAL A 444 -3.76 21.63 0.80
CA VAL A 444 -5.03 21.33 1.47
C VAL A 444 -5.64 20.13 0.78
N ASN A 445 -5.79 19.05 1.53
CA ASN A 445 -6.31 17.78 1.05
C ASN A 445 -7.64 17.47 1.75
N GLY A 446 -8.43 16.60 1.15
CA GLY A 446 -9.55 15.92 1.80
C GLY A 446 -9.55 14.45 1.43
N GLY A 447 -10.25 13.61 2.17
CA GLY A 447 -10.16 12.17 1.95
C GLY A 447 -11.28 11.37 2.58
N PHE A 448 -11.33 10.11 2.17
CA PHE A 448 -12.24 9.11 2.68
C PHE A 448 -11.49 7.81 2.90
N ARG A 449 -11.76 7.15 4.02
CA ARG A 449 -11.16 5.87 4.40
C ARG A 449 -12.22 4.92 4.94
N TYR A 450 -12.10 3.65 4.60
CA TYR A 450 -12.74 2.52 5.26
C TYR A 450 -11.72 1.86 6.18
N GLY A 451 -12.12 1.59 7.42
CA GLY A 451 -11.29 0.95 8.43
C GLY A 451 -11.95 -0.30 9.03
N ARG A 452 -11.13 -1.11 9.69
CA ARG A 452 -11.57 -2.26 10.48
C ARG A 452 -10.88 -2.24 11.84
N VAL A 453 -11.65 -2.60 12.87
CA VAL A 453 -11.20 -2.74 14.26
C VAL A 453 -11.62 -4.11 14.76
N SER A 454 -10.75 -4.80 15.48
CA SER A 454 -11.10 -6.05 16.16
C SER A 454 -11.55 -5.73 17.59
N VAL A 455 -12.71 -6.25 17.98
CA VAL A 455 -13.37 -5.95 19.25
C VAL A 455 -13.56 -7.24 20.04
N ARG A 456 -13.40 -7.12 21.36
CA ARG A 456 -13.65 -8.18 22.34
C ARG A 456 -14.67 -7.69 23.35
N ASP A 457 -15.77 -8.42 23.45
CA ASP A 457 -16.93 -8.12 24.29
C ASP A 457 -17.08 -9.21 25.35
N SER A 458 -16.99 -8.82 26.63
CA SER A 458 -17.22 -9.71 27.77
C SER A 458 -18.68 -9.63 28.21
N LEU A 459 -19.38 -10.77 28.29
CA LEU A 459 -20.78 -10.75 28.72
C LEU A 459 -20.87 -10.42 30.22
N ARG A 460 -21.68 -9.43 30.59
CA ARG A 460 -22.00 -9.08 31.99
C ARG A 460 -23.39 -9.59 32.36
N VAL A 461 -23.51 -10.15 33.56
CA VAL A 461 -24.76 -10.66 34.12
C VAL A 461 -24.98 -10.06 35.51
N PHE A 462 -26.24 -9.79 35.83
CA PHE A 462 -26.63 -9.39 37.19
C PHE A 462 -27.06 -10.63 37.97
N SER A 463 -26.26 -11.00 38.97
CA SER A 463 -26.48 -12.19 39.82
C SER A 463 -26.17 -11.81 41.26
N ASN A 464 -26.93 -12.35 42.23
CA ASN A 464 -26.68 -12.13 43.66
C ASN A 464 -26.51 -10.65 44.08
N ASN A 465 -27.30 -9.74 43.50
CA ASN A 465 -27.21 -8.28 43.71
C ASN A 465 -25.88 -7.63 43.30
N ALA A 466 -25.07 -8.31 42.49
CA ALA A 466 -23.83 -7.79 41.92
C ALA A 466 -23.82 -7.95 40.39
N VAL A 467 -23.11 -7.03 39.72
CA VAL A 467 -22.79 -7.15 38.30
C VAL A 467 -21.52 -7.97 38.20
N GLU A 468 -21.62 -9.17 37.62
CA GLU A 468 -20.49 -10.07 37.40
C GLU A 468 -20.14 -10.08 35.90
N THR A 469 -18.84 -10.06 35.60
CA THR A 469 -18.35 -10.29 34.24
C THR A 469 -18.14 -11.78 34.07
N THR A 470 -18.80 -12.38 33.09
CA THR A 470 -18.65 -13.81 32.78
C THR A 470 -17.38 -14.05 31.97
N ASP A 471 -16.89 -15.30 32.00
CA ASP A 471 -15.76 -15.74 31.17
C ASP A 471 -16.13 -15.86 29.67
N PHE A 472 -17.39 -15.64 29.30
CA PHE A 472 -17.81 -15.65 27.90
C PHE A 472 -17.33 -14.40 27.19
N VAL A 473 -16.42 -14.63 26.24
CA VAL A 473 -15.81 -13.60 25.41
C VAL A 473 -16.30 -13.76 23.97
N ASN A 474 -16.93 -12.72 23.44
CA ASN A 474 -17.30 -12.64 22.03
C ASN A 474 -16.31 -11.76 21.27
N GLU A 475 -15.66 -12.31 20.26
CA GLU A 475 -14.68 -11.60 19.43
C GLU A 475 -15.22 -11.41 18.02
N TYR A 476 -15.22 -10.15 17.56
CA TYR A 476 -15.73 -9.81 16.23
C TYR A 476 -15.03 -8.57 15.67
N GLY A 477 -15.14 -8.37 14.36
CA GLY A 477 -14.57 -7.21 13.68
C GLY A 477 -15.65 -6.20 13.31
N VAL A 478 -15.43 -4.94 13.65
CA VAL A 478 -16.31 -3.83 13.28
C VAL A 478 -15.71 -3.00 12.17
N ASN A 479 -16.60 -2.40 11.37
CA ASN A 479 -16.24 -1.55 10.25
C ASN A 479 -16.36 -0.08 10.63
N THR A 480 -15.45 0.74 10.12
CA THR A 480 -15.43 2.17 10.38
C THR A 480 -15.27 2.95 9.06
N TYR A 481 -15.75 4.19 9.04
CA TYR A 481 -15.48 5.12 7.94
C TYR A 481 -14.91 6.41 8.50
N THR A 482 -13.85 6.91 7.88
CA THR A 482 -13.30 8.22 8.19
C THR A 482 -13.49 9.16 7.00
N VAL A 483 -14.06 10.33 7.24
CA VAL A 483 -14.13 11.44 6.29
C VAL A 483 -13.24 12.55 6.81
N THR A 484 -12.26 12.94 6.02
CA THR A 484 -11.34 14.05 6.32
C THR A 484 -11.67 15.19 5.35
N PRO A 485 -12.55 16.14 5.68
CA PRO A 485 -12.90 17.20 4.72
C PRO A 485 -11.71 18.13 4.44
N PHE A 486 -10.88 18.39 5.47
CA PHE A 486 -9.77 19.33 5.43
C PHE A 486 -8.57 18.79 6.20
N LYS A 487 -7.46 18.64 5.49
CA LYS A 487 -6.13 18.33 6.01
C LYS A 487 -5.13 19.28 5.38
N ALA A 488 -4.60 20.21 6.17
CA ALA A 488 -3.52 21.08 5.73
C ALA A 488 -2.19 20.36 5.94
N VAL A 489 -1.30 20.41 4.95
CA VAL A 489 0.05 19.85 5.02
C VAL A 489 1.01 20.89 4.48
N TRP A 490 1.87 21.39 5.34
CA TRP A 490 3.02 22.21 4.97
C TRP A 490 4.23 21.29 4.83
N GLU A 491 4.92 21.39 3.71
CA GLU A 491 6.10 20.61 3.38
C GLU A 491 7.26 21.56 3.06
N VAL A 492 8.45 21.21 3.55
CA VAL A 492 9.70 21.92 3.29
C VAL A 492 10.72 20.92 2.77
N ARG A 493 11.27 21.20 1.58
CA ARG A 493 12.28 20.37 0.89
C ARG A 493 13.58 21.16 0.78
N THR A 494 14.43 21.13 1.80
CA THR A 494 15.65 21.95 1.82
C THR A 494 16.73 21.44 0.86
N ASP A 495 16.82 20.12 0.70
CA ASP A 495 17.77 19.33 -0.09
C ASP A 495 17.02 18.09 -0.60
N GLU A 496 17.45 17.51 -1.72
CA GLU A 496 16.79 16.37 -2.37
C GLU A 496 16.68 15.11 -1.48
N ARG A 497 17.49 15.06 -0.42
CA ARG A 497 17.54 13.99 0.57
C ARG A 497 16.69 14.26 1.80
N TYR A 498 16.35 15.51 2.10
CA TYR A 498 15.70 15.89 3.35
C TYR A 498 14.32 16.50 3.09
N THR A 499 13.30 15.96 3.73
CA THR A 499 11.96 16.54 3.69
C THR A 499 11.40 16.62 5.10
N PHE A 500 10.89 17.79 5.44
CA PHE A 500 10.10 18.01 6.64
C PHE A 500 8.66 18.28 6.22
N SER A 501 7.70 17.67 6.90
CA SER A 501 6.30 18.03 6.74
C SER A 501 5.59 18.13 8.07
N LEU A 502 4.71 19.13 8.16
CA LEU A 502 3.83 19.39 9.28
C LEU A 502 2.41 19.45 8.74
N GLY A 503 1.54 18.59 9.24
CA GLY A 503 0.15 18.52 8.84
C GLY A 503 -0.79 18.57 10.03
N GLY A 504 -2.00 19.01 9.77
CA GLY A 504 -3.11 18.95 10.72
C GLY A 504 -4.43 18.79 9.99
N GLY A 505 -5.36 18.05 10.58
CA GLY A 505 -6.64 17.81 9.93
C GLY A 505 -7.77 17.47 10.89
N LEU A 506 -8.98 17.69 10.39
CA LEU A 506 -10.23 17.36 11.05
C LEU A 506 -10.77 16.06 10.44
N ASN A 507 -11.19 15.11 11.28
CA ASN A 507 -11.68 13.82 10.85
C ASN A 507 -13.04 13.52 11.50
N PHE A 508 -14.01 13.14 10.67
CA PHE A 508 -15.26 12.53 11.10
C PHE A 508 -15.13 11.01 11.01
N TYR A 509 -15.26 10.33 12.14
CA TYR A 509 -15.10 8.89 12.28
C TYR A 509 -16.45 8.26 12.62
N PHE A 510 -16.92 7.37 11.75
CA PHE A 510 -18.24 6.75 11.85
C PHE A 510 -18.08 5.25 12.08
N LEU A 511 -18.59 4.76 13.20
CA LEU A 511 -18.78 3.33 13.43
C LEU A 511 -19.95 2.81 12.58
N ARG A 512 -19.77 1.64 11.94
CA ARG A 512 -20.81 0.94 11.17
C ARG A 512 -21.21 -0.36 11.84
N ASP A 513 -21.47 -0.25 13.13
CA ASP A 513 -21.90 -1.34 13.98
C ASP A 513 -22.84 -0.77 15.04
N ASN A 514 -23.89 -1.52 15.37
CA ASN A 514 -24.92 -1.12 16.34
C ASN A 514 -24.82 -1.93 17.65
N SER A 515 -23.82 -2.81 17.78
CA SER A 515 -23.62 -3.63 18.99
C SER A 515 -23.12 -2.84 20.19
N PHE A 516 -22.55 -1.65 19.98
CA PHE A 516 -22.13 -0.73 21.02
C PHE A 516 -22.20 0.73 20.56
N SER A 517 -22.23 1.63 21.53
CA SER A 517 -22.25 3.08 21.30
C SER A 517 -20.86 3.67 21.17
N GLN A 518 -20.67 4.50 20.15
CA GLN A 518 -19.49 5.34 20.00
C GLN A 518 -19.70 6.63 20.81
N VAL A 519 -18.77 6.95 21.71
CA VAL A 519 -18.86 8.13 22.60
C VAL A 519 -17.64 9.05 22.45
N ALA A 520 -17.76 10.31 22.87
CA ALA A 520 -16.64 11.26 22.81
C ALA A 520 -15.61 11.02 23.93
N ASN A 521 -16.09 10.79 25.16
CA ASN A 521 -15.27 10.69 26.35
C ASN A 521 -15.80 9.56 27.26
N ILE A 522 -14.94 8.58 27.56
CA ILE A 522 -15.31 7.40 28.36
C ILE A 522 -15.67 7.79 29.80
N PRO A 523 -14.82 8.54 30.56
CA PRO A 523 -15.16 8.98 31.91
C PRO A 523 -16.48 9.75 32.00
N THR A 524 -16.69 10.74 31.11
CA THR A 524 -17.92 11.54 31.11
C THR A 524 -19.14 10.67 30.82
N PHE A 525 -19.09 9.79 29.82
CA PHE A 525 -20.22 8.91 29.49
C PHE A 525 -20.55 7.93 30.63
N ALA A 526 -19.53 7.44 31.34
CA ALA A 526 -19.72 6.57 32.48
C ALA A 526 -20.52 7.27 33.59
N GLU A 527 -20.20 8.52 33.88
CA GLU A 527 -20.90 9.33 34.91
C GLU A 527 -22.28 9.80 34.42
N THR A 528 -22.35 10.47 33.27
CA THR A 528 -23.58 11.01 32.69
C THR A 528 -23.83 10.37 31.33
N PRO A 529 -25.03 9.85 31.02
CA PRO A 529 -25.32 9.19 29.74
C PRO A 529 -25.47 10.20 28.58
N ASP A 530 -24.63 11.22 28.56
CA ASP A 530 -24.46 12.14 27.45
C ASP A 530 -23.38 11.57 26.52
N ASP A 531 -23.78 11.22 25.30
CA ASP A 531 -22.88 10.66 24.29
C ASP A 531 -21.88 11.71 23.74
N GLY A 532 -22.05 12.98 24.13
CA GLY A 532 -21.24 14.10 23.68
C GLY A 532 -21.69 14.70 22.35
N GLY A 533 -22.86 14.31 21.83
CA GLY A 533 -23.43 14.82 20.57
C GLY A 533 -22.47 14.69 19.39
N ASP A 534 -22.30 15.76 18.60
CA ASP A 534 -21.41 15.79 17.43
C ASP A 534 -19.94 15.56 17.78
N SER A 535 -19.55 15.83 19.03
CA SER A 535 -18.16 15.62 19.45
C SER A 535 -17.78 14.16 19.39
N LYS A 536 -18.73 13.20 19.48
CA LYS A 536 -18.42 11.76 19.49
C LYS A 536 -17.79 11.29 18.20
N ILE A 537 -18.18 11.81 17.05
CA ILE A 537 -17.63 11.39 15.75
C ILE A 537 -16.40 12.20 15.34
N LEU A 538 -16.08 13.29 16.05
CA LEU A 538 -15.11 14.27 15.59
C LEU A 538 -13.79 14.17 16.35
N TYR A 539 -12.71 13.84 15.66
CA TYR A 539 -11.35 13.93 16.20
C TYR A 539 -10.45 14.77 15.30
N LYS A 540 -9.41 15.31 15.90
CA LYS A 540 -8.38 16.11 15.23
C LYS A 540 -7.06 15.39 15.31
N HIS A 541 -6.19 15.66 14.35
CA HIS A 541 -4.83 15.15 14.39
C HIS A 541 -3.82 16.21 13.96
N VAL A 542 -2.60 16.08 14.49
CA VAL A 542 -1.39 16.75 14.02
C VAL A 542 -0.37 15.67 13.68
N LEU A 543 0.28 15.85 12.54
CA LEU A 543 1.28 14.96 11.98
C LEU A 543 2.55 15.76 11.74
N MET A 544 3.67 15.29 12.25
CA MET A 544 4.99 15.78 11.89
C MET A 544 5.76 14.62 11.28
N GLN A 545 6.40 14.84 10.14
CA GLN A 545 7.20 13.82 9.48
C GLN A 545 8.52 14.41 8.99
N LEU A 546 9.59 13.67 9.23
CA LEU A 546 10.91 13.88 8.67
C LEU A 546 11.22 12.69 7.78
N SER A 547 11.76 12.93 6.59
CA SER A 547 12.28 11.85 5.75
C SER A 547 13.69 12.15 5.28
N LEU A 548 14.53 11.12 5.28
CA LEU A 548 15.91 11.14 4.84
C LEU A 548 16.12 10.11 3.72
N LYS A 549 16.62 10.54 2.57
CA LYS A 549 17.11 9.66 1.51
C LYS A 549 18.64 9.58 1.61
N PRO A 550 19.23 8.51 2.17
CA PRO A 550 20.67 8.45 2.40
C PRO A 550 21.50 8.49 1.10
N GLN A 551 20.92 8.08 -0.03
CA GLN A 551 21.53 8.17 -1.35
C GLN A 551 20.51 8.71 -2.35
N THR A 552 20.95 9.61 -3.24
CA THR A 552 20.09 10.25 -4.24
C THR A 552 19.53 9.26 -5.26
N GLU A 553 20.32 8.25 -5.62
CA GLU A 553 19.90 7.13 -6.49
C GLU A 553 19.33 5.93 -5.70
N GLY A 554 19.44 5.98 -4.37
CA GLY A 554 18.98 4.92 -3.49
C GLY A 554 17.45 4.78 -3.54
N THR A 555 16.97 3.55 -3.54
CA THR A 555 15.53 3.28 -3.62
C THR A 555 14.80 3.43 -2.28
N GLY A 556 15.52 3.53 -1.18
CA GLY A 556 14.92 3.54 0.15
C GLY A 556 15.06 4.87 0.87
N LYS A 557 14.08 5.15 1.73
CA LYS A 557 14.01 6.38 2.53
C LYS A 557 13.78 6.01 3.98
N LEU A 558 14.46 6.69 4.89
CA LEU A 558 14.21 6.63 6.32
C LEU A 558 13.16 7.68 6.70
N PHE A 559 12.28 7.35 7.63
CA PHE A 559 11.25 8.24 8.12
C PHE A 559 11.29 8.32 9.64
N PHE A 560 11.08 9.51 10.15
CA PHE A 560 10.66 9.73 11.52
C PHE A 560 9.30 10.41 11.47
N ARG A 561 8.35 9.94 12.28
CA ARG A 561 6.99 10.45 12.27
C ARG A 561 6.46 10.57 13.69
N TYR A 562 5.90 11.73 14.00
CA TYR A 562 5.15 11.98 15.22
C TYR A 562 3.69 12.26 14.86
N GLN A 563 2.76 11.57 15.53
CA GLN A 563 1.33 11.81 15.36
C GLN A 563 0.71 12.07 16.72
N TYR A 564 -0.20 13.03 16.79
CA TYR A 564 -1.06 13.24 17.95
C TYR A 564 -2.51 13.32 17.51
N ASN A 565 -3.35 12.44 18.05
CA ASN A 565 -4.78 12.39 17.79
C ASN A 565 -5.53 12.75 19.06
N TRP A 566 -6.51 13.65 18.99
CA TRP A 566 -7.33 14.03 20.14
C TRP A 566 -8.78 14.28 19.75
N GLN A 567 -9.68 14.07 20.70
CA GLN A 567 -11.11 14.24 20.49
C GLN A 567 -11.48 15.72 20.47
N HIS A 568 -12.41 16.11 19.60
CA HIS A 568 -12.95 17.47 19.62
C HIS A 568 -13.61 17.77 20.97
N GLY A 569 -13.35 18.95 21.54
CA GLY A 569 -13.84 19.32 22.89
C GLY A 569 -13.03 18.75 24.05
N PHE A 570 -12.29 17.66 23.84
CA PHE A 570 -11.52 16.97 24.89
C PHE A 570 -10.04 16.85 24.51
N TRP A 571 -9.32 17.97 24.47
CA TRP A 571 -7.90 18.01 24.06
C TRP A 571 -6.94 17.23 24.96
N ARG A 572 -7.36 16.95 26.21
CA ARG A 572 -6.61 16.13 27.17
C ARG A 572 -6.79 14.63 26.95
N THR A 573 -7.85 14.22 26.25
CA THR A 573 -8.02 12.83 25.81
C THR A 573 -7.45 12.72 24.42
N GLY A 574 -6.20 12.26 24.35
CA GLY A 574 -5.50 12.06 23.10
C GLY A 574 -4.47 10.95 23.24
N PHE A 575 -3.98 10.46 22.11
CA PHE A 575 -2.86 9.53 22.08
C PHE A 575 -1.83 10.00 21.06
N HIS A 576 -0.57 9.72 21.35
CA HIS A 576 0.54 10.02 20.48
C HIS A 576 1.17 8.74 19.95
N GLN A 577 1.83 8.85 18.80
CA GLN A 577 2.61 7.80 18.17
C GLN A 577 3.95 8.38 17.75
N ILE A 578 5.04 7.67 18.04
CA ILE A 578 6.40 8.07 17.64
C ILE A 578 6.97 6.92 16.84
N GLN A 579 6.99 7.10 15.53
CA GLN A 579 7.32 6.05 14.59
C GLN A 579 8.66 6.34 13.91
N VAL A 580 9.50 5.32 13.79
CA VAL A 580 10.61 5.32 12.81
C VAL A 580 10.28 4.28 11.75
N GLY A 581 10.52 4.63 10.50
CA GLY A 581 10.21 3.75 9.39
C GLY A 581 11.25 3.76 8.29
N TYR A 582 11.09 2.82 7.38
CA TYR A 582 11.87 2.70 6.16
C TYR A 582 10.94 2.40 5.00
N SER A 583 11.20 2.97 3.83
CA SER A 583 10.49 2.64 2.61
C SER A 583 11.35 1.93 1.59
N VAL A 584 10.70 1.09 0.80
CA VAL A 584 11.26 0.42 -0.36
C VAL A 584 10.23 0.36 -1.49
N PRO A 585 10.66 0.32 -2.76
CA PRO A 585 9.76 0.00 -3.86
C PRO A 585 9.27 -1.45 -3.69
N LEU A 586 7.95 -1.65 -3.74
CA LEU A 586 7.30 -2.92 -3.42
C LEU A 586 7.70 -4.06 -4.38
N MET A 587 8.01 -3.73 -5.63
CA MET A 587 8.32 -4.70 -6.71
C MET A 587 9.79 -4.67 -7.12
N LYS A 588 10.69 -4.30 -6.20
CA LYS A 588 12.13 -4.32 -6.50
C LYS A 588 12.63 -5.77 -6.45
N GLN A 589 12.98 -6.32 -7.62
CA GLN A 589 13.68 -7.60 -7.69
C GLN A 589 14.92 -7.57 -6.80
N LEU A 590 14.99 -8.50 -5.85
CA LEU A 590 16.24 -8.81 -5.17
C LEU A 590 17.18 -9.33 -6.27
N LYS A 591 18.19 -8.53 -6.62
CA LYS A 591 19.30 -9.04 -7.43
C LYS A 591 19.93 -10.16 -6.62
N THR A 592 19.57 -11.40 -6.92
CA THR A 592 20.29 -12.56 -6.43
C THR A 592 21.67 -12.44 -7.04
N ASN A 593 22.66 -12.02 -6.25
CA ASN A 593 24.04 -12.07 -6.66
C ASN A 593 24.37 -13.56 -6.83
N GLN A 594 24.19 -14.07 -8.05
CA GLN A 594 24.76 -15.34 -8.45
C GLN A 594 26.27 -15.10 -8.60
N ASN A 595 26.98 -15.28 -7.48
CA ASN A 595 28.42 -15.50 -7.49
C ASN A 595 28.69 -17.00 -7.35
#